data_AF-A0A924UIJ5-F1
#
_entry.id   AF-A0A924UIJ5-F1
#
_cell.length_a   1.000
_cell.length_b   1.000
_cell.length_c   1.000
_cell.angle_alpha   90.00
_cell.angle_beta   90.00
_cell.angle_gamma   90.00
#
_symmetry.space_group_name_H-M   'P 1'
#
loop_
_entity.id
_entity.type
_entity.pdbx_description
1 polymer ?
#
loop_
_entity_poly.entity_id
_entity_poly.type
_entity_poly.pdbx_seq_one_letter_code
_entity_poly.pdbx_strand_id
1 'polypeptide(L)'
;MKLFSVLMLLLLSTTVLAEDVYGLRQYTFEEGMDYLNLISNSAASESRDENYVQCSNLYKKPIANGIIDIRYALGYFDLSEGAEFIWEGENFGISPSLDIGVYQGLIRLLTAPCPRRANRQLCEFQISGSSQPAKTILQKRINLLGHNVTTQITLTHASVSQFYKDNVGPLAADQQQLTAQSENNFFNAIGVADIVLYNGHSRSGGGPDFSPPRLNSELHTDYKQYYSVQKPGLKKLLAALKRNSKNEGVLGLLSCSSKSHFYSTIMKANSNQRLIVSSDFVEYNDSIKASLGYLEGFLQGQCGNQLEETAKQEAIIKTGFFGINLN
;
A
#
# COMPACT_ATOMS: atom_id res chain seq x y z
N MET A 1 -20.78 -26.87 58.06
CA MET A 1 -21.41 -26.07 56.99
C MET A 1 -20.79 -24.68 56.97
N LYS A 2 -19.84 -24.42 56.07
CA LYS A 2 -19.38 -23.07 55.73
C LYS A 2 -19.25 -23.02 54.21
N LEU A 3 -20.14 -22.25 53.58
CA LEU A 3 -20.14 -21.91 52.16
C LEU A 3 -18.87 -21.09 51.86
N PHE A 4 -18.05 -21.57 50.94
CA PHE A 4 -17.02 -20.76 50.28
C PHE A 4 -17.56 -20.39 48.90
N SER A 5 -18.12 -19.18 48.80
CA SER A 5 -18.44 -18.55 47.52
C SER A 5 -17.14 -18.08 46.89
N VAL A 6 -16.63 -18.83 45.91
CA VAL A 6 -15.54 -18.39 45.04
C VAL A 6 -16.15 -17.48 43.96
N LEU A 7 -16.02 -16.18 44.18
CA LEU A 7 -16.32 -15.14 43.21
C LEU A 7 -15.21 -15.14 42.14
N MET A 8 -15.47 -15.80 41.02
CA MET A 8 -14.57 -15.81 39.86
C MET A 8 -14.74 -14.48 39.12
N LEU A 9 -13.90 -13.48 39.45
CA LEU A 9 -13.80 -12.25 38.67
C LEU A 9 -13.22 -12.59 37.29
N LEU A 10 -14.08 -12.61 36.28
CA LEU A 10 -13.71 -12.53 34.87
C LEU A 10 -13.06 -11.15 34.65
N LEU A 11 -11.73 -11.13 34.66
CA LEU A 11 -10.93 -10.04 34.08
C LEU A 11 -11.15 -10.10 32.56
N LEU A 12 -12.20 -9.43 32.10
CA LEU A 12 -12.32 -9.00 30.72
C LEU A 12 -11.20 -8.00 30.47
N SER A 13 -10.07 -8.49 29.97
CA SER A 13 -9.07 -7.66 29.32
C SER A 13 -9.73 -7.06 28.08
N THR A 14 -10.39 -5.90 28.25
CA THR A 14 -10.70 -5.01 27.14
C THR A 14 -9.37 -4.59 26.55
N THR A 15 -8.95 -5.27 25.49
CA THR A 15 -7.94 -4.71 24.60
C THR A 15 -8.51 -3.38 24.14
N VAL A 16 -7.98 -2.29 24.68
CA VAL A 16 -8.22 -0.95 24.15
C VAL A 16 -7.76 -1.03 22.71
N LEU A 17 -8.73 -1.21 21.80
CA LEU A 17 -8.49 -1.01 20.38
C LEU A 17 -8.02 0.43 20.31
N ALA A 18 -6.78 0.65 19.86
CA ALA A 18 -6.28 1.99 19.59
C ALA A 18 -7.38 2.75 18.85
N GLU A 19 -7.89 3.81 19.46
CA GLU A 19 -8.95 4.62 18.90
C GLU A 19 -8.50 5.09 17.50
N ASP A 20 -9.44 5.14 16.56
CA ASP A 20 -9.19 5.65 15.21
C ASP A 20 -9.03 7.17 15.29
N VAL A 21 -7.85 7.61 15.70
CA VAL A 21 -7.52 8.96 16.17
C VAL A 21 -7.80 10.10 15.16
N TYR A 22 -7.99 9.79 13.88
CA TYR A 22 -8.38 10.78 12.86
C TYR A 22 -9.62 10.39 12.06
N GLY A 23 -10.34 9.34 12.49
CA GLY A 23 -11.33 8.69 11.64
C GLY A 23 -10.74 8.10 10.36
N LEU A 24 -9.40 8.01 10.21
CA LEU A 24 -8.75 7.58 8.98
C LEU A 24 -9.07 6.14 8.63
N ARG A 25 -9.29 5.26 9.62
CA ARG A 25 -9.76 3.90 9.34
C ARG A 25 -11.18 3.93 8.78
N GLN A 26 -12.08 4.71 9.38
CA GLN A 26 -13.45 4.85 8.87
C GLN A 26 -13.45 5.50 7.48
N TYR A 27 -12.75 6.60 7.33
CA TYR A 27 -12.64 7.38 6.10
C TYR A 27 -12.02 6.56 4.96
N THR A 28 -10.90 5.86 5.19
CA THR A 28 -10.28 4.97 4.18
C THR A 28 -11.23 3.86 3.77
N PHE A 29 -12.00 3.31 4.71
CA PHE A 29 -13.00 2.28 4.41
C PHE A 29 -14.14 2.83 3.56
N GLU A 30 -14.74 3.97 3.95
CA GLU A 30 -15.86 4.60 3.25
C GLU A 30 -15.47 5.04 1.84
N GLU A 31 -14.41 5.84 1.70
CA GLU A 31 -13.91 6.29 0.40
C GLU A 31 -13.49 5.11 -0.48
N GLY A 32 -12.86 4.08 0.11
CA GLY A 32 -12.50 2.87 -0.60
C GLY A 32 -13.73 2.11 -1.12
N MET A 33 -14.78 1.98 -0.31
CA MET A 33 -16.03 1.35 -0.70
C MET A 33 -16.75 2.16 -1.79
N ASP A 34 -16.82 3.47 -1.65
CA ASP A 34 -17.42 4.37 -2.62
C ASP A 34 -16.68 4.30 -3.96
N TYR A 35 -15.35 4.32 -3.91
CA TYR A 35 -14.53 4.15 -5.11
C TYR A 35 -14.72 2.77 -5.77
N LEU A 36 -14.69 1.67 -5.00
CA LEU A 36 -14.97 0.33 -5.54
C LEU A 36 -16.39 0.21 -6.12
N ASN A 37 -17.36 0.92 -5.55
CA ASN A 37 -18.69 1.05 -6.12
C ASN A 37 -18.63 1.77 -7.47
N LEU A 38 -17.85 2.86 -7.57
CA LEU A 38 -17.72 3.66 -8.80
C LEU A 38 -17.05 2.94 -9.95
N ILE A 39 -16.06 2.07 -9.71
CA ILE A 39 -15.16 1.55 -10.76
C ILE A 39 -15.84 0.95 -12.00
N SER A 40 -17.15 0.68 -12.07
CA SER A 40 -17.85 0.12 -13.25
C SER A 40 -17.25 -1.19 -13.81
N ASN A 41 -18.02 -1.91 -14.61
CA ASN A 41 -17.60 -3.16 -15.24
C ASN A 41 -17.00 -2.91 -16.63
N SER A 42 -16.35 -1.77 -16.86
CA SER A 42 -15.93 -1.32 -18.19
C SER A 42 -15.05 -2.34 -18.95
N ALA A 43 -14.39 -3.27 -18.25
CA ALA A 43 -13.58 -4.33 -18.88
C ALA A 43 -14.32 -5.68 -19.09
N ALA A 44 -15.57 -5.84 -18.63
CA ALA A 44 -16.27 -7.13 -18.68
C ALA A 44 -16.87 -7.47 -20.06
N SER A 45 -16.74 -6.62 -21.08
CA SER A 45 -17.41 -6.80 -22.37
C SER A 45 -16.50 -7.09 -23.58
N GLU A 46 -15.17 -7.11 -23.43
CA GLU A 46 -14.28 -7.58 -24.50
C GLU A 46 -14.07 -9.09 -24.39
N SER A 47 -14.03 -9.77 -25.55
CA SER A 47 -14.05 -11.23 -25.63
C SER A 47 -12.92 -11.84 -24.78
N ARG A 48 -13.25 -12.86 -23.97
CA ARG A 48 -12.29 -13.52 -23.05
C ARG A 48 -11.02 -14.03 -23.78
N ASP A 49 -11.12 -14.32 -25.07
CA ASP A 49 -10.02 -14.87 -25.87
C ASP A 49 -9.01 -13.78 -26.30
N GLU A 50 -9.44 -12.57 -26.62
CA GLU A 50 -8.54 -11.47 -27.00
C GLU A 50 -7.75 -10.94 -25.80
N ASN A 51 -8.41 -10.80 -24.64
CA ASN A 51 -7.78 -10.40 -23.38
C ASN A 51 -6.74 -11.43 -22.89
N TYR A 52 -6.97 -12.73 -23.12
CA TYR A 52 -6.02 -13.78 -22.75
C TYR A 52 -4.69 -13.63 -23.48
N VAL A 53 -4.72 -13.45 -24.81
CA VAL A 53 -3.50 -13.33 -25.61
C VAL A 53 -2.71 -12.09 -25.21
N GLN A 54 -3.40 -10.96 -25.01
CA GLN A 54 -2.77 -9.68 -24.67
C GLN A 54 -2.13 -9.67 -23.28
N CYS A 55 -2.78 -10.23 -22.27
CA CYS A 55 -2.32 -10.14 -20.88
C CYS A 55 -1.51 -11.36 -20.40
N SER A 56 -1.38 -12.40 -21.23
CA SER A 56 -0.74 -13.68 -20.88
C SER A 56 0.67 -13.52 -20.28
N ASN A 57 1.48 -12.58 -20.76
CA ASN A 57 2.84 -12.38 -20.28
C ASN A 57 2.89 -11.88 -18.83
N LEU A 58 1.97 -11.01 -18.43
CA LEU A 58 1.88 -10.50 -17.06
C LEU A 58 1.47 -11.60 -16.08
N TYR A 59 0.55 -12.48 -16.49
CA TYR A 59 -0.06 -13.47 -15.61
C TYR A 59 0.52 -14.89 -15.75
N LYS A 60 1.46 -15.11 -16.67
CA LYS A 60 2.09 -16.42 -16.91
C LYS A 60 2.61 -17.08 -15.63
N LYS A 61 3.39 -16.34 -14.84
CA LYS A 61 3.97 -16.85 -13.59
C LYS A 61 2.89 -17.07 -12.51
N PRO A 62 2.00 -16.10 -12.22
CA PRO A 62 0.91 -16.34 -11.28
C PRO A 62 0.03 -17.56 -11.60
N ILE A 63 -0.36 -17.71 -12.87
CA ILE A 63 -1.18 -18.85 -13.33
C ILE A 63 -0.42 -20.16 -13.17
N ALA A 64 0.85 -20.21 -13.61
CA ALA A 64 1.67 -21.42 -13.50
C ALA A 64 1.90 -21.85 -12.04
N ASN A 65 2.09 -20.89 -11.14
CA ASN A 65 2.32 -21.17 -9.72
C ASN A 65 1.02 -21.37 -8.91
N GLY A 66 -0.15 -21.05 -9.49
CA GLY A 66 -1.43 -21.07 -8.81
C GLY A 66 -1.59 -19.99 -7.73
N ILE A 67 -0.69 -18.99 -7.69
CA ILE A 67 -0.70 -17.89 -6.73
C ILE A 67 -0.27 -16.58 -7.39
N ILE A 68 -1.01 -15.50 -7.13
CA ILE A 68 -0.55 -14.13 -7.37
C ILE A 68 -0.11 -13.52 -6.04
N ASP A 69 1.20 -13.27 -5.89
CA ASP A 69 1.80 -12.69 -4.67
C ASP A 69 1.92 -11.17 -4.80
N ILE A 70 1.18 -10.46 -3.96
CA ILE A 70 1.09 -9.01 -3.93
C ILE A 70 1.67 -8.50 -2.61
N ARG A 71 2.59 -7.55 -2.69
CA ARG A 71 3.21 -6.91 -1.52
C ARG A 71 2.83 -5.45 -1.51
N TYR A 72 2.04 -5.05 -0.52
CA TYR A 72 1.59 -3.68 -0.36
C TYR A 72 2.21 -3.12 0.93
N ALA A 73 3.15 -2.19 0.81
CA ALA A 73 3.76 -1.53 1.94
C ALA A 73 3.33 -0.05 2.00
N LEU A 74 2.71 0.34 3.11
CA LEU A 74 2.51 1.74 3.46
C LEU A 74 3.81 2.28 4.05
N GLY A 75 4.29 3.40 3.51
CA GLY A 75 5.43 4.14 4.05
C GLY A 75 5.09 4.79 5.39
N TYR A 76 6.11 5.37 6.03
CA TYR A 76 5.86 6.25 7.17
C TYR A 76 5.21 7.53 6.63
N PHE A 77 3.90 7.62 6.78
CA PHE A 77 3.09 8.64 6.13
C PHE A 77 2.84 9.79 7.10
N ASP A 78 3.67 10.83 7.09
CA ASP A 78 3.56 11.96 8.02
C ASP A 78 2.95 13.22 7.40
N LEU A 79 2.35 14.05 8.25
CA LEU A 79 2.00 15.43 7.90
C LEU A 79 3.22 16.35 8.03
N SER A 80 3.99 16.52 6.96
CA SER A 80 5.26 17.26 6.95
C SER A 80 5.14 18.80 6.99
N GLU A 81 4.17 19.35 7.74
CA GLU A 81 3.88 20.80 7.74
C GLU A 81 4.85 21.63 8.60
N GLY A 82 5.61 20.99 9.50
CA GLY A 82 6.52 21.67 10.43
C GLY A 82 5.81 22.47 11.54
N ALA A 83 4.52 22.25 11.71
CA ALA A 83 3.71 22.79 12.79
C ALA A 83 3.06 21.65 13.58
N GLU A 84 2.60 21.96 14.79
CA GLU A 84 1.78 21.04 15.56
C GLU A 84 0.44 20.82 14.86
N PHE A 85 0.03 19.56 14.79
CA PHE A 85 -1.24 19.16 14.22
C PHE A 85 -2.26 18.94 15.34
N ILE A 86 -3.36 19.69 15.30
CA ILE A 86 -4.46 19.58 16.25
C ILE A 86 -5.71 19.11 15.51
N TRP A 87 -6.30 18.00 15.95
CA TRP A 87 -7.52 17.44 15.39
C TRP A 87 -8.51 17.12 16.50
N GLU A 88 -9.76 17.57 16.37
CA GLU A 88 -10.84 17.36 17.35
C GLU A 88 -10.47 17.71 18.81
N GLY A 89 -9.57 18.67 19.00
CA GLY A 89 -9.12 19.14 20.32
C GLY A 89 -7.92 18.37 20.89
N GLU A 90 -7.42 17.34 20.21
CA GLU A 90 -6.21 16.61 20.57
C GLU A 90 -5.00 17.11 19.76
N ASN A 91 -3.85 17.27 20.42
CA ASN A 91 -2.60 17.73 19.80
C ASN A 91 -1.65 16.55 19.56
N PHE A 92 -1.39 16.27 18.29
CA PHE A 92 -0.58 15.15 17.83
C PHE A 92 0.91 15.49 17.66
N GLY A 93 1.27 16.73 17.98
CA GLY A 93 2.59 17.27 17.78
C GLY A 93 2.90 17.44 16.31
N ILE A 94 4.20 17.45 15.99
CA ILE A 94 4.70 17.72 14.64
C ILE A 94 4.81 16.41 13.86
N SER A 95 4.39 16.44 12.60
CA SER A 95 4.54 15.30 11.67
C SER A 95 3.95 13.98 12.17
N PRO A 96 2.69 13.97 12.66
CA PRO A 96 2.03 12.74 13.05
C PRO A 96 1.93 11.78 11.87
N SER A 97 1.95 10.48 12.17
CA SER A 97 1.81 9.43 11.18
C SER A 97 0.33 9.09 10.92
N LEU A 98 0.02 8.76 9.67
CA LEU A 98 -1.34 8.48 9.20
C LEU A 98 -1.55 7.00 8.85
N ASP A 99 -0.46 6.27 8.59
CA ASP A 99 -0.44 4.92 8.01
C ASP A 99 -1.18 3.86 8.84
N ILE A 100 -1.28 4.01 10.17
CA ILE A 100 -1.96 3.06 11.05
C ILE A 100 -3.47 2.99 10.76
N GLY A 101 -4.16 4.14 10.71
CA GLY A 101 -5.60 4.18 10.44
C GLY A 101 -5.92 3.67 9.04
N VAL A 102 -5.09 4.06 8.08
CA VAL A 102 -5.16 3.63 6.68
C VAL A 102 -5.05 2.13 6.54
N TYR A 103 -4.04 1.54 7.19
CA TYR A 103 -3.81 0.11 7.21
C TYR A 103 -5.03 -0.65 7.72
N GLN A 104 -5.61 -0.19 8.83
CA GLN A 104 -6.81 -0.79 9.41
C GLN A 104 -8.03 -0.62 8.49
N GLY A 105 -8.16 0.54 7.85
CA GLY A 105 -9.22 0.83 6.87
C GLY A 105 -9.13 -0.09 5.66
N LEU A 106 -7.93 -0.28 5.09
CA LEU A 106 -7.68 -1.20 3.99
C LEU A 106 -7.97 -2.65 4.36
N ILE A 107 -7.57 -3.13 5.54
CA ILE A 107 -7.92 -4.49 5.98
C ILE A 107 -9.43 -4.64 6.07
N ARG A 108 -10.11 -3.68 6.67
CA ARG A 108 -11.58 -3.68 6.78
C ARG A 108 -12.23 -3.70 5.41
N LEU A 109 -11.74 -2.89 4.48
CA LEU A 109 -12.22 -2.82 3.09
C LEU A 109 -12.06 -4.17 2.38
N LEU A 110 -10.86 -4.73 2.42
CA LEU A 110 -10.50 -5.96 1.71
C LEU A 110 -11.20 -7.19 2.28
N THR A 111 -11.57 -7.18 3.56
CA THR A 111 -12.29 -8.28 4.23
C THR A 111 -13.82 -8.10 4.19
N ALA A 112 -14.32 -6.94 3.78
CA ALA A 112 -15.75 -6.67 3.70
C ALA A 112 -16.42 -7.46 2.57
N PRO A 113 -17.74 -7.73 2.67
CA PRO A 113 -18.53 -8.27 1.56
C PRO A 113 -18.38 -7.43 0.30
N CYS A 114 -18.34 -8.09 -0.85
CA CYS A 114 -18.29 -7.38 -2.12
C CYS A 114 -19.62 -6.61 -2.33
N PRO A 115 -19.57 -5.37 -2.85
CA PRO A 115 -20.79 -4.69 -3.29
C PRO A 115 -21.59 -5.55 -4.26
N ARG A 116 -22.92 -5.39 -4.32
CA ARG A 116 -23.85 -6.20 -5.13
C ARG A 116 -23.69 -6.07 -6.66
N ARG A 117 -22.58 -5.53 -7.16
CA ARG A 117 -22.25 -5.42 -8.58
C ARG A 117 -21.44 -6.65 -9.03
N ALA A 118 -21.77 -7.19 -10.20
CA ALA A 118 -21.11 -8.39 -10.73
C ALA A 118 -19.61 -8.13 -10.99
N ASN A 119 -18.76 -9.13 -10.67
CA ASN A 119 -17.34 -9.24 -11.02
C ASN A 119 -16.31 -8.46 -10.17
N ARG A 120 -16.66 -7.99 -8.97
CA ARG A 120 -15.68 -7.43 -8.04
C ARG A 120 -14.78 -8.49 -7.41
N GLN A 121 -13.47 -8.23 -7.38
CA GLN A 121 -12.49 -9.17 -6.81
C GLN A 121 -11.82 -8.64 -5.54
N LEU A 122 -11.64 -7.33 -5.39
CA LEU A 122 -10.93 -6.64 -4.30
C LEU A 122 -11.78 -6.47 -3.01
N CYS A 123 -12.32 -7.58 -2.51
CA CYS A 123 -13.19 -7.67 -1.32
C CYS A 123 -13.30 -9.14 -0.89
N GLU A 124 -13.87 -9.45 0.27
CA GLU A 124 -14.06 -10.83 0.79
C GLU A 124 -12.76 -11.65 0.95
N PHE A 125 -11.63 -10.98 1.17
CA PHE A 125 -10.41 -11.66 1.57
C PHE A 125 -10.54 -12.21 2.98
N GLN A 126 -9.86 -13.34 3.22
CA GLN A 126 -9.69 -13.91 4.54
C GLN A 126 -8.31 -13.53 5.09
N ILE A 127 -8.23 -13.16 6.36
CA ILE A 127 -6.96 -13.00 7.05
C ILE A 127 -6.34 -14.39 7.24
N SER A 128 -5.08 -14.53 6.88
CA SER A 128 -4.30 -15.78 6.94
C SER A 128 -3.05 -15.60 7.80
N GLY A 129 -2.63 -16.69 8.46
CA GLY A 129 -1.47 -16.71 9.35
C GLY A 129 -1.71 -16.12 10.74
N SER A 130 -0.64 -16.09 11.55
CA SER A 130 -0.67 -15.48 12.88
C SER A 130 -0.66 -13.96 12.79
N SER A 131 -1.46 -13.29 13.63
CA SER A 131 -1.42 -11.83 13.78
C SER A 131 0.00 -11.38 14.12
N GLN A 132 0.59 -10.54 13.26
CA GLN A 132 1.85 -9.84 13.51
C GLN A 132 1.53 -8.35 13.63
N PRO A 133 2.15 -7.62 14.58
CA PRO A 133 2.02 -6.17 14.61
C PRO A 133 2.37 -5.57 13.25
N ALA A 134 1.52 -4.67 12.75
CA ALA A 134 1.72 -3.95 11.50
C ALA A 134 1.90 -4.80 10.22
N LYS A 135 1.47 -6.07 10.23
CA LYS A 135 1.47 -6.93 9.05
C LYS A 135 0.26 -7.84 9.02
N THR A 136 -0.40 -7.90 7.87
CA THR A 136 -1.54 -8.80 7.64
C THR A 136 -1.41 -9.45 6.28
N ILE A 137 -1.63 -10.76 6.25
CA ILE A 137 -1.69 -11.53 5.01
C ILE A 137 -3.17 -11.78 4.72
N LEU A 138 -3.63 -11.35 3.56
CA LEU A 138 -5.00 -11.50 3.07
C LEU A 138 -4.99 -12.50 1.92
N GLN A 139 -5.89 -13.48 1.93
CA GLN A 139 -5.99 -14.51 0.90
C GLN A 139 -7.41 -14.65 0.36
N LYS A 140 -7.52 -14.85 -0.95
CA LYS A 140 -8.79 -15.13 -1.64
C LYS A 140 -8.52 -15.97 -2.88
N ARG A 141 -9.41 -16.90 -3.23
CA ARG A 141 -9.38 -17.56 -4.54
C ARG A 141 -10.14 -16.72 -5.55
N ILE A 142 -9.53 -16.48 -6.70
CA ILE A 142 -10.13 -15.73 -7.80
C ILE A 142 -10.05 -16.55 -9.10
N ASN A 143 -10.88 -16.21 -10.07
CA ASN A 143 -10.73 -16.69 -11.43
C ASN A 143 -9.92 -15.65 -12.23
N LEU A 144 -8.66 -15.95 -12.49
CA LEU A 144 -7.74 -15.12 -13.26
C LEU A 144 -7.58 -15.71 -14.65
N LEU A 145 -8.16 -15.04 -15.66
CA LEU A 145 -8.11 -15.48 -17.07
C LEU A 145 -8.54 -16.94 -17.27
N GLY A 146 -9.60 -17.38 -16.60
CA GLY A 146 -10.11 -18.75 -16.67
C GLY A 146 -9.45 -19.74 -15.70
N HIS A 147 -8.36 -19.35 -15.03
CA HIS A 147 -7.64 -20.20 -14.08
C HIS A 147 -8.00 -19.84 -12.63
N ASN A 148 -8.18 -20.86 -11.79
CA ASN A 148 -8.35 -20.65 -10.34
C ASN A 148 -6.98 -20.42 -9.71
N VAL A 149 -6.76 -19.21 -9.19
CA VAL A 149 -5.51 -18.83 -8.52
C VAL A 149 -5.82 -18.29 -7.12
N THR A 150 -4.91 -18.52 -6.19
CA THR A 150 -4.95 -17.85 -4.88
C THR A 150 -4.32 -16.48 -5.01
N THR A 151 -5.04 -15.43 -4.68
CA THR A 151 -4.46 -14.11 -4.42
C THR A 151 -3.96 -14.06 -3.00
N GLN A 152 -2.72 -13.61 -2.81
CA GLN A 152 -2.15 -13.32 -1.50
C GLN A 152 -1.67 -11.88 -1.47
N ILE A 153 -2.23 -11.06 -0.58
CA ILE A 153 -1.78 -9.69 -0.33
C ILE A 153 -1.10 -9.65 1.04
N THR A 154 0.19 -9.32 1.08
CA THR A 154 0.86 -8.97 2.34
C THR A 154 0.88 -7.46 2.48
N LEU A 155 0.04 -6.95 3.37
CA LEU A 155 -0.07 -5.54 3.71
C LEU A 155 0.76 -5.23 4.95
N THR A 156 1.55 -4.16 4.92
CA THR A 156 2.29 -3.65 6.08
C THR A 156 2.12 -2.15 6.28
N HIS A 157 2.28 -1.68 7.52
CA HIS A 157 2.47 -0.27 7.85
C HIS A 157 3.75 -0.06 8.64
N ALA A 158 4.20 1.19 8.76
CA ALA A 158 5.54 1.51 9.21
C ALA A 158 5.59 2.05 10.64
N SER A 159 4.54 2.70 11.13
CA SER A 159 4.57 3.44 12.39
C SER A 159 4.09 2.63 13.59
N VAL A 160 4.70 2.84 14.78
CA VAL A 160 4.25 2.23 16.04
C VAL A 160 3.12 3.04 16.69
N SER A 161 3.28 4.37 16.69
CA SER A 161 2.35 5.36 17.22
C SER A 161 2.02 6.39 16.14
N GLN A 162 0.94 7.15 16.29
CA GLN A 162 0.67 8.30 15.42
C GLN A 162 1.50 9.52 15.83
N PHE A 163 2.02 9.55 17.06
CA PHE A 163 2.82 10.67 17.55
C PHE A 163 4.28 10.50 17.13
N TYR A 164 4.79 11.43 16.31
CA TYR A 164 6.19 11.45 15.88
C TYR A 164 7.18 11.35 17.04
N LYS A 165 6.94 12.14 18.10
CA LYS A 165 7.80 12.20 19.30
C LYS A 165 7.96 10.83 19.96
N ASP A 166 6.93 9.99 19.91
CA ASP A 166 6.97 8.65 20.49
C ASP A 166 7.81 7.74 19.61
N ASN A 167 7.57 7.77 18.30
CA ASN A 167 8.27 6.96 17.31
C ASN A 167 9.78 7.26 17.22
N VAL A 168 10.21 8.49 17.49
CA VAL A 168 11.64 8.86 17.52
C VAL A 168 12.25 8.86 18.93
N GLY A 169 11.43 8.70 19.97
CA GLY A 169 11.84 8.76 21.37
C GLY A 169 11.56 7.44 22.08
N PRO A 170 10.57 7.38 23.00
CA PRO A 170 10.34 6.21 23.85
C PRO A 170 10.05 4.91 23.09
N LEU A 171 9.48 4.98 21.88
CA LEU A 171 9.14 3.81 21.05
C LEU A 171 10.13 3.59 19.90
N ALA A 172 11.29 4.24 19.90
CA ALA A 172 12.24 4.18 18.78
C ALA A 172 12.72 2.76 18.44
N ALA A 173 12.88 1.88 19.44
CA ALA A 173 13.29 0.51 19.22
C ALA A 173 12.22 -0.31 18.47
N ASP A 174 10.96 -0.18 18.90
CA ASP A 174 9.82 -0.84 18.23
C ASP A 174 9.59 -0.24 16.84
N GLN A 175 9.78 1.08 16.71
CA GLN A 175 9.69 1.78 15.42
C GLN A 175 10.72 1.25 14.43
N GLN A 176 11.95 1.02 14.87
CA GLN A 176 12.98 0.43 14.02
C GLN A 176 12.59 -0.98 13.55
N GLN A 177 11.92 -1.77 14.40
CA GLN A 177 11.44 -3.11 14.02
C GLN A 177 10.34 -3.03 12.95
N LEU A 178 9.35 -2.15 13.10
CA LEU A 178 8.29 -1.98 12.11
C LEU A 178 8.79 -1.38 10.79
N THR A 179 9.73 -0.43 10.85
CA THR A 179 10.47 0.06 9.68
C THR A 179 11.13 -1.11 8.95
N ALA A 180 11.92 -1.94 9.65
CA ALA A 180 12.59 -3.08 9.04
C ALA A 180 11.61 -4.11 8.47
N GLN A 181 10.47 -4.34 9.13
CA GLN A 181 9.42 -5.22 8.64
C GLN A 181 8.83 -4.73 7.31
N SER A 182 8.49 -3.44 7.21
CA SER A 182 7.95 -2.86 5.98
C SER A 182 9.00 -2.74 4.88
N GLU A 183 10.24 -2.41 5.22
CA GLU A 183 11.36 -2.48 4.27
C GLU A 183 11.57 -3.88 3.70
N ASN A 184 11.48 -4.91 4.54
CA ASN A 184 11.57 -6.30 4.09
C ASN A 184 10.38 -6.69 3.21
N ASN A 185 9.16 -6.28 3.56
CA ASN A 185 7.97 -6.55 2.75
C ASN A 185 8.07 -5.88 1.37
N PHE A 186 8.69 -4.70 1.27
CA PHE A 186 8.83 -3.95 0.03
C PHE A 186 10.11 -4.31 -0.74
N PHE A 187 11.29 -3.95 -0.23
CA PHE A 187 12.55 -4.04 -0.99
C PHE A 187 13.00 -5.47 -1.29
N ASN A 188 12.71 -6.45 -0.41
CA ASN A 188 13.06 -7.84 -0.69
C ASN A 188 12.06 -8.51 -1.62
N ALA A 189 10.85 -7.97 -1.76
CA ALA A 189 9.84 -8.46 -2.68
C ALA A 189 10.07 -8.03 -4.12
N ILE A 190 10.81 -6.94 -4.35
CA ILE A 190 11.11 -6.44 -5.70
C ILE A 190 11.84 -7.53 -6.49
N GLY A 191 11.22 -8.01 -7.55
CA GLY A 191 11.73 -9.09 -8.38
C GLY A 191 11.57 -10.49 -7.78
N VAL A 192 10.73 -10.65 -6.77
CA VAL A 192 10.29 -11.95 -6.22
C VAL A 192 8.78 -12.08 -6.32
N ALA A 193 8.06 -11.11 -5.75
CA ALA A 193 6.60 -11.00 -5.84
C ALA A 193 6.17 -10.63 -7.27
N ASP A 194 4.90 -10.90 -7.59
CA ASP A 194 4.35 -10.57 -8.90
C ASP A 194 4.01 -9.08 -8.99
N ILE A 195 3.54 -8.50 -7.87
CA ILE A 195 3.22 -7.08 -7.75
C ILE A 195 3.76 -6.56 -6.41
N VAL A 196 4.46 -5.42 -6.44
CA VAL A 196 4.97 -4.71 -5.27
C VAL A 196 4.50 -3.26 -5.33
N LEU A 197 3.74 -2.81 -4.33
CA LEU A 197 3.20 -1.46 -4.24
C LEU A 197 3.77 -0.75 -3.00
N TYR A 198 4.31 0.44 -3.22
CA TYR A 198 4.59 1.43 -2.18
C TYR A 198 3.54 2.52 -2.24
N ASN A 199 2.95 2.87 -1.10
CA ASN A 199 2.15 4.09 -0.96
C ASN A 199 2.71 4.89 0.23
N GLY A 200 3.13 6.13 -0.03
CA GLY A 200 3.87 6.93 0.94
C GLY A 200 4.47 8.19 0.35
N HIS A 201 5.39 8.81 1.09
CA HIS A 201 6.10 10.00 0.63
C HIS A 201 7.31 9.67 -0.25
N SER A 202 7.44 10.34 -1.40
CA SER A 202 8.64 10.26 -2.27
C SER A 202 9.88 10.96 -1.69
N ARG A 203 9.68 11.78 -0.65
CA ARG A 203 10.68 12.62 0.01
C ARG A 203 11.52 13.48 -0.94
N SER A 204 10.86 14.17 -1.88
CA SER A 204 11.53 14.97 -2.93
C SER A 204 12.60 14.18 -3.71
N GLY A 205 12.27 12.93 -4.06
CA GLY A 205 13.18 12.03 -4.76
C GLY A 205 14.17 11.28 -3.87
N GLY A 206 13.99 11.32 -2.54
CA GLY A 206 14.72 10.49 -1.59
C GLY A 206 14.41 8.99 -1.73
N GLY A 207 13.24 8.65 -2.30
CA GLY A 207 12.76 7.30 -2.55
C GLY A 207 11.82 6.78 -1.44
N PRO A 208 11.32 5.54 -1.57
CA PRO A 208 10.45 4.92 -0.58
C PRO A 208 11.08 4.92 0.82
N ASP A 209 10.35 5.44 1.81
CA ASP A 209 10.79 5.52 3.19
C ASP A 209 9.72 4.96 4.15
N PHE A 210 10.21 4.23 5.16
CA PHE A 210 9.43 3.56 6.19
C PHE A 210 9.87 3.97 7.59
N SER A 211 10.77 4.96 7.70
CA SER A 211 11.20 5.55 8.97
C SER A 211 10.49 6.88 9.22
N PRO A 212 10.35 7.33 10.49
CA PRO A 212 9.99 8.71 10.79
C PRO A 212 10.86 9.68 9.99
N PRO A 213 10.30 10.81 9.50
CA PRO A 213 11.06 11.79 8.74
C PRO A 213 12.22 12.33 9.58
N ARG A 214 13.39 12.48 8.96
CA ARG A 214 14.43 13.32 9.57
C ARG A 214 13.99 14.78 9.48
N LEU A 215 13.89 15.46 10.61
CA LEU A 215 13.57 16.88 10.67
C LEU A 215 14.85 17.74 10.71
N ASN A 216 14.76 18.96 10.16
CA ASN A 216 15.78 19.99 10.26
C ASN A 216 15.64 20.78 11.58
N SER A 217 16.48 21.81 11.79
CA SER A 217 16.40 22.67 12.98
C SER A 217 15.11 23.49 13.10
N GLU A 218 14.37 23.64 12.01
CA GLU A 218 13.07 24.32 11.93
C GLU A 218 11.90 23.31 12.07
N LEU A 219 12.20 22.05 12.39
CA LEU A 219 11.22 20.97 12.57
C LEU A 219 10.44 20.59 11.29
N HIS A 220 10.91 21.01 10.12
CA HIS A 220 10.43 20.52 8.82
C HIS A 220 11.22 19.29 8.37
N THR A 221 10.63 18.44 7.51
CA THR A 221 11.36 17.34 6.88
C THR A 221 12.59 17.85 6.12
N ASP A 222 13.76 17.27 6.39
CA ASP A 222 15.05 17.69 5.83
C ASP A 222 15.24 17.23 4.38
N TYR A 223 14.49 17.85 3.47
CA TYR A 223 14.58 17.56 2.04
C TYR A 223 15.93 17.95 1.43
N LYS A 224 16.47 19.12 1.82
CA LYS A 224 17.63 19.73 1.17
C LYS A 224 18.97 19.12 1.59
N GLN A 225 19.17 18.82 2.88
CA GLN A 225 20.47 18.37 3.37
C GLN A 225 20.53 16.85 3.50
N TYR A 226 19.38 16.19 3.71
CA TYR A 226 19.32 14.75 3.86
C TYR A 226 18.71 14.04 2.64
N TYR A 227 17.42 14.20 2.36
CA TYR A 227 16.75 13.31 1.39
C TYR A 227 17.22 13.49 -0.05
N SER A 228 17.44 14.73 -0.52
CA SER A 228 17.92 14.99 -1.88
C SER A 228 19.40 14.61 -2.09
N VAL A 229 20.21 14.62 -1.02
CA VAL A 229 21.64 14.31 -1.07
C VAL A 229 21.90 12.82 -0.85
N GLN A 230 21.34 12.26 0.23
CA GLN A 230 21.61 10.89 0.65
C GLN A 230 20.76 9.86 -0.10
N LYS A 231 19.54 10.24 -0.51
CA LYS A 231 18.58 9.40 -1.24
C LYS A 231 18.48 7.96 -0.71
N PRO A 232 18.24 7.76 0.60
CA PRO A 232 18.37 6.44 1.23
C PRO A 232 17.42 5.41 0.62
N GLY A 233 16.14 5.76 0.46
CA GLY A 233 15.13 4.90 -0.14
C GLY A 233 15.43 4.56 -1.60
N LEU A 234 15.88 5.54 -2.39
CA LEU A 234 16.22 5.32 -3.80
C LEU A 234 17.44 4.40 -3.93
N LYS A 235 18.47 4.55 -3.10
CA LYS A 235 19.63 3.65 -3.11
C LYS A 235 19.20 2.21 -2.85
N LYS A 236 18.35 1.96 -1.84
CA LYS A 236 17.80 0.63 -1.55
C LYS A 236 16.96 0.09 -2.70
N LEU A 237 16.10 0.92 -3.28
CA LEU A 237 15.27 0.57 -4.44
C LEU A 237 16.12 0.12 -5.63
N LEU A 238 17.13 0.91 -6.01
CA LEU A 238 17.99 0.58 -7.15
C LEU A 238 18.84 -0.66 -6.88
N ALA A 239 19.27 -0.89 -5.64
CA ALA A 239 19.98 -2.11 -5.27
C ALA A 239 19.07 -3.34 -5.43
N ALA A 240 17.81 -3.25 -4.99
CA ALA A 240 16.84 -4.33 -5.14
C ALA A 240 16.53 -4.64 -6.62
N LEU A 241 16.35 -3.61 -7.45
CA LEU A 241 16.13 -3.75 -8.89
C LEU A 241 17.31 -4.39 -9.61
N LYS A 242 18.55 -3.96 -9.31
CA LYS A 242 19.76 -4.53 -9.92
C LYS A 242 19.96 -6.00 -9.57
N ARG A 243 19.67 -6.37 -8.32
CA ARG A 243 19.76 -7.76 -7.84
C ARG A 243 18.83 -8.70 -8.62
N ASN A 244 17.68 -8.19 -9.06
CA ASN A 244 16.63 -8.98 -9.71
C ASN A 244 16.32 -8.47 -11.13
N SER A 245 17.35 -8.04 -11.87
CA SER A 245 17.21 -7.34 -13.16
C SER A 245 16.58 -8.17 -14.30
N LYS A 246 16.32 -9.46 -14.07
CA LYS A 246 15.69 -10.37 -15.04
C LYS A 246 14.20 -10.59 -14.78
N ASN A 247 13.68 -10.12 -13.64
CA ASN A 247 12.28 -10.29 -13.31
C ASN A 247 11.47 -9.05 -13.73
N GLU A 248 10.29 -9.30 -14.30
CA GLU A 248 9.37 -8.34 -14.94
C GLU A 248 8.10 -8.13 -14.09
N GLY A 249 8.19 -8.39 -12.78
CA GLY A 249 7.11 -8.10 -11.83
C GLY A 249 6.74 -6.61 -11.84
N VAL A 250 5.55 -6.27 -11.36
CA VAL A 250 5.06 -4.88 -11.32
C VAL A 250 5.60 -4.18 -10.07
N LEU A 251 6.12 -2.98 -10.25
CA LEU A 251 6.50 -2.07 -9.16
C LEU A 251 5.64 -0.80 -9.23
N GLY A 252 4.80 -0.58 -8.24
CA GLY A 252 4.04 0.64 -8.05
C GLY A 252 4.68 1.57 -7.02
N LEU A 253 4.89 2.83 -7.39
CA LEU A 253 5.33 3.92 -6.52
C LEU A 253 4.22 4.96 -6.48
N LEU A 254 3.25 4.74 -5.59
CA LEU A 254 2.08 5.58 -5.39
C LEU A 254 2.43 6.70 -4.40
N SER A 255 3.24 7.63 -4.88
CA SER A 255 3.82 8.72 -4.08
C SER A 255 4.00 9.95 -4.96
N CYS A 256 3.89 11.18 -4.44
CA CYS A 256 3.93 12.40 -5.26
C CYS A 256 5.14 12.46 -6.21
N SER A 257 4.89 12.85 -7.47
CA SER A 257 5.89 13.06 -8.52
C SER A 257 6.86 11.88 -8.71
N SER A 258 6.42 10.64 -8.49
CA SER A 258 7.31 9.47 -8.54
C SER A 258 7.87 9.22 -9.95
N LYS A 259 7.14 9.61 -11.00
CA LYS A 259 7.62 9.55 -12.39
C LYS A 259 8.83 10.45 -12.61
N SER A 260 8.73 11.74 -12.27
CA SER A 260 9.81 12.71 -12.51
C SER A 260 11.04 12.38 -11.64
N HIS A 261 10.83 11.88 -10.44
CA HIS A 261 11.92 11.53 -9.53
C HIS A 261 12.63 10.22 -9.88
N PHE A 262 11.89 9.18 -10.30
CA PHE A 262 12.43 7.82 -10.29
C PHE A 262 12.47 7.12 -11.64
N TYR A 263 11.59 7.47 -12.59
CA TYR A 263 11.41 6.71 -13.83
C TYR A 263 12.73 6.41 -14.56
N SER A 264 13.47 7.46 -14.94
CA SER A 264 14.71 7.30 -15.70
C SER A 264 15.75 6.42 -14.98
N THR A 265 15.87 6.61 -13.66
CA THR A 265 16.86 5.87 -12.87
C THR A 265 16.47 4.42 -12.67
N ILE A 266 15.17 4.14 -12.50
CA ILE A 266 14.64 2.77 -12.40
C ILE A 266 14.83 2.04 -13.73
N MET A 267 14.44 2.64 -14.86
CA MET A 267 14.58 2.00 -16.17
C MET A 267 16.05 1.77 -16.55
N LYS A 268 16.97 2.62 -16.08
CA LYS A 268 18.42 2.39 -16.20
C LYS A 268 18.90 1.21 -15.34
N ALA A 269 18.28 0.96 -14.18
CA ALA A 269 18.65 -0.14 -13.30
C ALA A 269 18.05 -1.48 -13.73
N ASN A 270 16.82 -1.47 -14.27
CA ASN A 270 16.14 -2.61 -14.86
C ASN A 270 15.23 -2.13 -15.99
N SER A 271 15.64 -2.34 -17.25
CA SER A 271 14.90 -1.89 -18.43
C SER A 271 13.61 -2.66 -18.68
N ASN A 272 13.46 -3.84 -18.06
CA ASN A 272 12.29 -4.71 -18.21
C ASN A 272 11.30 -4.51 -17.07
N GLN A 273 11.57 -3.56 -16.17
CA GLN A 273 10.68 -3.28 -15.04
C GLN A 273 9.34 -2.73 -15.56
N ARG A 274 8.25 -3.33 -15.07
CA ARG A 274 6.89 -2.81 -15.23
C ARG A 274 6.61 -1.82 -14.10
N LEU A 275 6.08 -0.65 -14.42
CA LEU A 275 5.94 0.44 -13.45
C LEU A 275 4.53 1.00 -13.37
N ILE A 276 4.13 1.36 -12.16
CA ILE A 276 3.06 2.30 -11.87
C ILE A 276 3.67 3.49 -11.16
N VAL A 277 3.56 4.69 -11.72
CA VAL A 277 4.13 5.92 -11.16
C VAL A 277 3.15 7.08 -11.27
N SER A 278 3.38 8.15 -10.52
CA SER A 278 2.57 9.38 -10.56
C SER A 278 3.30 10.54 -11.25
N SER A 279 2.60 11.40 -11.99
CA SER A 279 3.22 12.58 -12.63
C SER A 279 3.45 13.72 -11.65
N ASP A 280 2.45 14.01 -10.82
CA ASP A 280 2.33 15.28 -10.11
C ASP A 280 2.13 15.08 -8.60
N PHE A 281 1.76 16.16 -7.91
CA PHE A 281 1.21 16.07 -6.58
C PHE A 281 -0.03 15.18 -6.61
N VAL A 282 -0.09 14.23 -5.68
CA VAL A 282 -1.22 13.35 -5.52
C VAL A 282 -1.72 13.49 -4.10
N GLU A 283 -3.01 13.78 -3.95
CA GLU A 283 -3.62 13.77 -2.63
C GLU A 283 -3.58 12.35 -2.04
N TYR A 284 -3.50 12.29 -0.73
CA TYR A 284 -3.38 11.03 -0.03
C TYR A 284 -4.45 10.02 -0.46
N ASN A 285 -5.70 10.45 -0.53
CA ASN A 285 -6.84 9.59 -0.88
C ASN A 285 -6.81 9.12 -2.33
N ASP A 286 -6.38 9.99 -3.24
CA ASP A 286 -6.22 9.64 -4.67
C ASP A 286 -5.18 8.54 -4.84
N SER A 287 -4.10 8.56 -4.06
CA SER A 287 -3.09 7.50 -4.09
C SER A 287 -3.64 6.14 -3.66
N ILE A 288 -4.52 6.14 -2.65
CA ILE A 288 -5.19 4.93 -2.17
C ILE A 288 -6.20 4.45 -3.20
N LYS A 289 -7.08 5.32 -3.70
CA LYS A 289 -8.05 4.97 -4.75
C LYS A 289 -7.34 4.41 -5.98
N ALA A 290 -6.29 5.07 -6.47
CA ALA A 290 -5.50 4.55 -7.58
C ALA A 290 -4.93 3.16 -7.28
N SER A 291 -4.36 2.95 -6.09
CA SER A 291 -3.86 1.63 -5.68
C SER A 291 -4.96 0.56 -5.69
N LEU A 292 -6.17 0.88 -5.22
CA LEU A 292 -7.31 -0.02 -5.23
C LEU A 292 -7.77 -0.34 -6.65
N GLY A 293 -7.79 0.66 -7.54
CA GLY A 293 -8.19 0.47 -8.93
C GLY A 293 -7.20 -0.40 -9.71
N TYR A 294 -5.90 -0.18 -9.52
CA TYR A 294 -4.88 -1.07 -10.08
C TYR A 294 -5.03 -2.49 -9.52
N LEU A 295 -5.18 -2.66 -8.21
CA LEU A 295 -5.37 -3.98 -7.60
C LEU A 295 -6.61 -4.67 -8.15
N GLU A 296 -7.76 -4.01 -8.18
CA GLU A 296 -9.00 -4.56 -8.76
C GLU A 296 -8.79 -4.97 -10.22
N GLY A 297 -8.17 -4.11 -11.04
CA GLY A 297 -7.85 -4.42 -12.44
C GLY A 297 -6.94 -5.65 -12.58
N PHE A 298 -5.90 -5.76 -11.75
CA PHE A 298 -5.02 -6.93 -11.74
C PHE A 298 -5.78 -8.22 -11.38
N LEU A 299 -6.65 -8.15 -10.37
CA LEU A 299 -7.46 -9.31 -9.95
C LEU A 299 -8.53 -9.67 -10.98
N GLN A 300 -8.95 -8.74 -11.83
CA GLN A 300 -9.81 -9.01 -12.98
C GLN A 300 -9.03 -9.54 -14.21
N GLY A 301 -7.70 -9.61 -14.16
CA GLY A 301 -6.86 -10.07 -15.27
C GLY A 301 -6.62 -9.02 -16.36
N GLN A 302 -6.82 -7.75 -16.06
CA GLN A 302 -6.59 -6.65 -16.99
C GLN A 302 -5.08 -6.37 -17.17
N CYS A 303 -4.70 -5.73 -18.27
CA CYS A 303 -3.33 -5.28 -18.52
C CYS A 303 -3.31 -3.97 -19.30
N GLY A 304 -2.13 -3.36 -19.45
CA GLY A 304 -1.95 -2.16 -20.27
C GLY A 304 -2.90 -1.00 -19.90
N ASN A 305 -3.59 -0.47 -20.92
CA ASN A 305 -4.52 0.66 -20.77
C ASN A 305 -5.73 0.32 -19.92
N GLN A 306 -6.20 -0.93 -19.91
CA GLN A 306 -7.36 -1.33 -19.11
C GLN A 306 -7.10 -1.12 -17.61
N LEU A 307 -5.87 -1.42 -17.15
CA LEU A 307 -5.45 -1.15 -15.77
C LEU A 307 -5.51 0.34 -15.43
N GLU A 308 -5.02 1.18 -16.35
CA GLU A 308 -5.08 2.63 -16.15
C GLU A 308 -6.52 3.15 -16.13
N GLU A 309 -7.38 2.67 -17.03
CA GLU A 309 -8.78 3.07 -17.09
C GLU A 309 -9.55 2.67 -15.83
N THR A 310 -9.31 1.49 -15.29
CA THR A 310 -9.88 1.05 -14.01
C THR A 310 -9.40 1.93 -12.86
N ALA A 311 -8.11 2.28 -12.83
CA ALA A 311 -7.56 3.17 -11.79
C ALA A 311 -8.09 4.62 -11.91
N LYS A 312 -8.34 5.12 -13.12
CA LYS A 312 -8.63 6.54 -13.42
C LYS A 312 -10.11 6.94 -13.42
N GLN A 313 -11.00 6.14 -12.82
CA GLN A 313 -12.46 6.38 -12.91
C GLN A 313 -12.95 7.70 -12.24
N GLU A 314 -12.14 8.37 -11.42
CA GLU A 314 -12.42 9.71 -10.87
C GLU A 314 -11.62 10.83 -11.57
N ALA A 315 -12.22 12.01 -11.74
CA ALA A 315 -11.67 13.11 -12.54
C ALA A 315 -10.27 13.58 -12.11
N ILE A 316 -9.91 13.46 -10.82
CA ILE A 316 -8.60 13.87 -10.28
C ILE A 316 -7.54 12.78 -10.50
N ILE A 317 -7.92 11.49 -10.44
CA ILE A 317 -7.01 10.37 -10.70
C ILE A 317 -6.61 10.29 -12.19
N LYS A 318 -7.46 10.80 -13.11
CA LYS A 318 -7.27 10.73 -14.57
C LYS A 318 -5.91 11.21 -15.07
N THR A 319 -5.30 12.19 -14.40
CA THR A 319 -3.99 12.75 -14.81
C THR A 319 -2.84 12.32 -13.90
N GLY A 320 -3.12 11.75 -12.74
CA GLY A 320 -2.13 11.57 -11.68
C GLY A 320 -1.23 10.34 -11.84
N PHE A 321 -1.70 9.24 -12.46
CA PHE A 321 -1.00 7.94 -12.48
C PHE A 321 -0.82 7.34 -13.88
N PHE A 322 0.28 6.60 -14.06
CA PHE A 322 0.68 6.02 -15.36
C PHE A 322 1.23 4.61 -15.17
N GLY A 323 0.77 3.70 -16.01
CA GLY A 323 1.34 2.39 -16.24
C GLY A 323 2.41 2.44 -17.31
N ILE A 324 3.52 1.73 -17.11
CA ILE A 324 4.60 1.62 -18.08
C ILE A 324 4.97 0.15 -18.23
N ASN A 325 4.98 -0.33 -19.46
CA ASN A 325 5.23 -1.74 -19.82
C ASN A 325 4.24 -2.72 -19.17
N LEU A 326 2.98 -2.33 -18.94
CA LEU A 326 1.98 -3.19 -18.29
C LEU A 326 1.31 -4.22 -19.23
N ASN A 327 1.88 -4.49 -20.41
CA ASN A 327 1.43 -5.54 -21.33
C ASN A 327 2.19 -6.87 -21.12
#